data_AF-A0A5R9Q6L5-F1
#
_entry.id   AF-A0A5R9Q6L5-F1
#
_cell.length_a   1.000
_cell.length_b   1.000
_cell.length_c   1.000
_cell.angle_alpha   90.00
_cell.angle_beta   90.00
_cell.angle_gamma   90.00
#
_symmetry.space_group_name_H-M   'P 1'
#
loop_
_entity.id
_entity.type
_entity.pdbx_description
1 polymer ?
#
loop_
_entity_poly.entity_id
_entity_poly.type
_entity_poly.pdbx_seq_one_letter_code
_entity_poly.pdbx_strand_id
1 'polypeptide(L)' 'MKLKIPHEKSTTAECLTASLGLTTCNAPDEFDIEQVFRIADSALYEAKDNGRNTLVSKSYNGLNGI' A
#
# COMPACT_ATOMS: atom_id res chain seq x y z
N MET A 1 -4.37 -10.77 -16.09
CA MET A 1 -5.84 -10.59 -16.14
C MET A 1 -6.15 -9.13 -15.82
N LYS A 2 -7.10 -8.48 -16.52
CA LYS A 2 -7.57 -7.11 -16.20
C LYS A 2 -9.08 -7.16 -15.98
N LEU A 3 -9.55 -6.64 -14.84
CA LEU A 3 -10.97 -6.70 -14.45
C LEU A 3 -11.87 -5.74 -15.27
N LYS A 4 -11.29 -4.67 -15.84
CA LYS A 4 -12.00 -3.67 -16.68
C LYS A 4 -13.28 -3.12 -16.04
N ILE A 5 -13.25 -2.85 -14.74
CA ILE A 5 -14.39 -2.25 -14.03
C ILE A 5 -14.56 -0.81 -14.54
N PRO A 6 -15.71 -0.43 -15.13
CA PRO A 6 -15.92 0.91 -15.65
C PRO A 6 -15.84 1.98 -14.57
N HIS A 7 -15.24 3.13 -14.90
CA HIS A 7 -15.20 4.31 -14.05
C HIS A 7 -16.08 5.43 -14.62
N GLU A 8 -17.33 5.12 -14.96
CA GLU A 8 -18.23 5.93 -15.80
C GLU A 8 -18.38 7.40 -15.39
N LYS A 9 -18.20 7.71 -14.10
CA LYS A 9 -18.32 9.08 -13.57
C LYS A 9 -17.00 9.83 -13.41
N SER A 10 -15.85 9.21 -13.68
CA SER A 10 -14.56 9.89 -13.57
C SER A 10 -14.10 10.46 -14.89
N THR A 11 -13.49 11.63 -14.81
CA THR A 11 -12.83 12.32 -15.91
C THR A 11 -11.36 11.92 -16.06
N THR A 12 -10.82 11.08 -15.17
CA THR A 12 -9.38 10.79 -15.11
C THR A 12 -8.96 9.53 -15.85
N ALA A 13 -9.84 8.53 -15.97
CA ALA A 13 -9.58 7.26 -16.66
C ALA A 13 -10.90 6.51 -16.90
N GLU A 14 -10.95 5.65 -17.93
CA GLU A 14 -12.14 4.85 -18.27
C GLU A 14 -12.40 3.69 -17.29
N CYS A 15 -11.36 3.20 -16.60
CA CYS A 15 -11.43 2.04 -15.74
C CYS A 15 -10.98 2.37 -14.31
N LEU A 16 -11.64 1.75 -13.32
CA LEU A 16 -11.27 1.85 -11.93
C LEU A 16 -9.94 1.12 -11.68
N THR A 17 -9.10 1.74 -10.86
CA THR A 17 -7.80 1.20 -10.44
C THR A 17 -7.65 1.37 -8.94
N ALA A 18 -6.67 0.67 -8.36
CA ALA A 18 -6.32 0.81 -6.95
C ALA A 18 -4.81 1.04 -6.81
N SER A 19 -4.43 1.84 -5.82
CA SER A 19 -3.03 1.95 -5.37
C SER A 19 -2.94 1.19 -4.06
N LEU A 20 -1.84 0.46 -3.86
CA LEU A 20 -1.68 -0.41 -2.69
C LEU A 20 -0.37 -0.11 -1.97
N GLY A 21 -0.47 0.06 -0.65
CA GLY A 21 0.67 -0.01 0.24
C GLY A 21 0.76 -1.39 0.86
N LEU A 22 1.93 -2.01 0.78
CA LEU A 22 2.18 -3.34 1.32
C LEU A 22 3.29 -3.27 2.37
N THR A 23 3.11 -4.03 3.44
CA THR A 23 4.19 -4.40 4.36
C THR A 23 4.05 -5.86 4.73
N THR A 24 5.15 -6.45 5.15
CA THR A 24 5.19 -7.82 5.69
C THR A 24 5.87 -7.78 7.05
N CYS A 25 5.24 -8.36 8.05
CA CYS A 25 5.81 -8.54 9.37
C CYS A 25 6.13 -10.03 9.55
N ASN A 26 7.43 -10.37 9.62
CA ASN A 26 7.88 -11.70 9.98
C ASN A 26 8.52 -11.64 11.36
N ALA A 27 7.68 -11.53 12.39
CA ALA A 27 8.10 -11.45 13.78
C ALA A 27 7.28 -12.46 14.59
N PRO A 28 7.86 -13.63 14.94
CA PRO A 28 7.12 -14.69 15.61
C PRO A 28 6.82 -14.38 17.08
N ASP A 29 7.64 -13.55 17.73
CA ASP A 29 7.57 -13.34 19.19
C ASP A 29 6.87 -12.03 19.56
N GLU A 30 7.24 -10.90 18.95
CA GLU A 30 6.65 -9.59 19.27
C GLU A 30 6.67 -8.65 18.06
N PHE A 31 5.56 -7.96 17.82
CA PHE A 31 5.47 -6.89 16.83
C PHE A 31 4.54 -5.78 17.29
N ASP A 32 4.83 -4.56 16.84
CA ASP A 32 3.95 -3.43 17.03
C ASP A 32 2.99 -3.31 15.83
N ILE A 33 1.73 -3.67 16.04
CA ILE A 33 0.69 -3.61 15.01
C ILE A 33 0.46 -2.20 14.49
N GLU A 34 0.60 -1.16 15.32
CA GLU A 34 0.46 0.23 14.90
C GLU A 34 1.59 0.62 13.95
N GLN A 35 2.82 0.17 14.21
CA GLN A 35 3.94 0.38 13.30
C GLN A 35 3.76 -0.35 11.97
N VAL A 36 3.27 -1.60 12.00
CA VAL A 36 2.93 -2.34 10.77
C VAL A 36 1.91 -1.55 9.94
N PHE A 37 0.82 -1.06 10.55
CA PHE A 37 -0.16 -0.24 9.84
C PHE A 37 0.43 1.06 9.30
N ARG A 38 1.24 1.78 10.09
CA ARG A 38 1.90 3.03 9.67
C ARG A 38 2.82 2.81 8.46
N ILE A 39 3.55 1.70 8.42
CA ILE A 39 4.43 1.37 7.29
C ILE A 39 3.61 1.05 6.05
N ALA A 40 2.54 0.26 6.18
CA ALA A 40 1.63 -0.03 5.07
C ALA A 40 0.98 1.25 4.52
N ASP A 41 0.53 2.14 5.40
CA ASP A 41 -0.10 3.41 5.01
C ASP A 41 0.93 4.35 4.36
N SER A 42 2.15 4.44 4.89
CA SER A 42 3.25 5.19 4.26
C SER A 42 3.56 4.67 2.85
N ALA A 43 3.56 3.35 2.66
CA ALA A 43 3.71 2.76 1.33
C ALA A 43 2.53 3.10 0.42
N LEU A 44 1.30 3.16 0.94
CA LEU A 44 0.11 3.53 0.18
C LEU A 44 0.17 5.00 -0.29
N TYR A 45 0.63 5.91 0.57
CA TYR A 45 0.85 7.31 0.18
C TYR A 45 1.89 7.41 -0.93
N GLU A 46 3.02 6.73 -0.81
CA GLU A 46 4.05 6.71 -1.86
C GLU A 46 3.53 6.13 -3.18
N ALA A 47 2.70 5.08 -3.13
CA ALA A 47 2.06 4.53 -4.32
C ALA A 47 1.14 5.56 -5.01
N LYS A 48 0.42 6.40 -4.24
CA LYS A 48 -0.41 7.47 -4.80
C LYS A 48 0.44 8.56 -5.44
N ASP A 49 1.56 8.92 -4.82
CA ASP A 49 2.48 9.96 -5.32
C ASP A 49 3.26 9.51 -6.56
N ASN A 50 3.56 8.21 -6.67
CA ASN A 50 4.16 7.58 -7.85
C ASN A 50 3.21 7.46 -9.07
N GLY A 51 2.09 8.19 -9.07
CA GLY A 51 1.14 8.22 -10.18
C GLY A 51 -0.07 7.29 -10.02
N ARG A 52 -0.30 6.73 -8.82
CA ARG A 52 -1.41 5.79 -8.51
C ARG A 52 -1.32 4.49 -9.32
N ASN A 53 -2.37 3.67 -9.28
CA ASN A 53 -2.48 2.38 -9.99
C ASN A 53 -1.20 1.52 -9.90
N THR A 54 -0.59 1.51 -8.72
CA THR A 54 0.70 0.86 -8.46
C THR A 54 0.74 0.30 -7.06
N LEU A 55 1.75 -0.52 -6.80
CA LEU A 55 2.04 -1.10 -5.50
C LEU A 55 3.42 -0.64 -5.03
N VAL A 56 3.49 -0.18 -3.79
CA VAL A 56 4.75 0.05 -3.09
C VAL A 56 4.80 -0.87 -1.88
N SER A 57 5.94 -1.51 -1.68
CA SER A 57 6.20 -2.38 -0.52
C SER A 57 7.27 -1.74 0.35
N LYS A 58 7.07 -1.75 1.67
CA LYS A 58 8.05 -1.33 2.67
C LYS A 58 8.24 -2.44 3.70
N SER A 59 9.46 -2.60 4.19
CA SER A 59 9.78 -3.63 5.17
C SER A 59 9.50 -3.14 6.60
N TYR A 60 8.87 -4.01 7.40
CA TYR A 60 8.86 -3.86 8.86
C TYR A 60 10.18 -4.38 9.43
N ASN A 61 10.92 -3.53 10.12
CA ASN A 61 12.27 -3.84 10.62
C ASN A 61 12.29 -4.26 12.11
N GLY A 62 11.13 -4.57 12.71
CA GLY A 62 11.05 -4.93 14.13
C GLY A 62 11.22 -3.75 15.08
N LEU A 63 11.22 -4.03 16.39
CA LEU A 63 11.31 -3.03 17.46
C LEU A 63 12.73 -2.45 17.66
N ASN A 64 13.71 -2.80 16.83
CA ASN A 64 15.12 -2.41 16.99
C ASN A 64 15.49 -1.14 16.20
N GLY A 65 14.70 -0.08 16.35
CA GLY A 65 14.86 1.18 15.59
C GLY A 65 14.84 2.46 16.44
N ILE A 66 15.16 2.38 17.73
CA ILE A 66 15.43 3.52 18.62
C ILE A 66 16.88 3.53 19.08
#